data_AF-A0A1M5I4J9-F1
#
_entry.id   AF-A0A1M5I4J9-F1
#
_cell.length_a   1.000
_cell.length_b   1.000
_cell.length_c   1.000
_cell.angle_alpha   90.00
_cell.angle_beta   90.00
_cell.angle_gamma   90.00
#
_symmetry.space_group_name_H-M   'P 1'
#
loop_
_entity.id
_entity.type
_entity.pdbx_description
1 polymer ?
#
loop_
_entity_poly.entity_id
_entity_poly.type
_entity_poly.pdbx_seq_one_letter_code
_entity_poly.pdbx_strand_id
1 'polypeptide(L)'
;MFIMNTRLSNDDLLKLIEILTPKIKKSLGNTKLQDQEDLQQEIKLKILESREKLQNLKPQDFEGFLAQFIQSKNDIIDFGK
;
A
#
# COMPACT_ATOMS: atom_id res chain seq x y z
N MET A 1 -20.38 -8.42 -8.90
CA MET A 1 -19.30 -8.94 -8.03
C MET A 1 -17.98 -8.44 -8.60
N PHE A 2 -17.37 -7.41 -8.03
CA PHE A 2 -16.08 -6.89 -8.51
C PHE A 2 -14.95 -7.54 -7.71
N ILE A 3 -14.44 -8.66 -8.22
CA ILE A 3 -13.08 -9.07 -7.85
C ILE A 3 -12.16 -8.20 -8.71
N MET A 4 -11.73 -7.06 -8.17
CA MET A 4 -10.65 -6.25 -8.76
C MET A 4 -9.33 -6.93 -8.46
N ASN A 5 -9.07 -8.09 -9.06
CA ASN A 5 -7.71 -8.59 -9.21
C ASN A 5 -7.14 -7.99 -10.50
N THR A 6 -6.94 -6.68 -10.47
CA THR A 6 -6.29 -5.94 -11.54
C THR A 6 -4.98 -5.45 -10.99
N ARG A 7 -3.88 -6.08 -11.42
CA ARG A 7 -2.54 -5.53 -11.21
C ARG A 7 -2.56 -4.07 -11.63
N LEU A 8 -2.28 -3.15 -10.70
CA LEU A 8 -2.18 -1.72 -10.99
C LEU A 8 -1.15 -1.53 -12.11
N SER A 9 -1.62 -1.07 -13.27
CA SER A 9 -0.78 -0.73 -14.41
C SER A 9 -0.02 0.57 -14.12
N ASN A 10 1.07 0.80 -14.85
CA ASN A 10 1.80 2.06 -14.72
C ASN A 10 0.92 3.26 -15.11
N ASP A 11 0.05 3.09 -16.10
CA ASP A 11 -0.87 4.14 -16.54
C ASP A 11 -1.92 4.50 -15.48
N ASP A 12 -2.41 3.50 -14.72
CA ASP A 12 -3.33 3.75 -13.62
C ASP A 12 -2.67 4.50 -12.46
N LEU A 13 -1.39 4.22 -12.21
CA LEU A 13 -0.59 4.94 -11.21
C LEU A 13 -0.28 6.37 -11.63
N LEU A 14 0.04 6.59 -12.91
CA LEU A 14 0.24 7.93 -13.44
C LEU A 14 -1.04 8.76 -13.36
N LYS A 15 -2.19 8.19 -13.70
CA LYS A 15 -3.51 8.82 -13.50
C LYS A 15 -3.77 9.12 -12.03
N LEU A 16 -3.43 8.20 -11.13
CA LEU A 16 -3.57 8.43 -9.69
C LEU A 16 -2.70 9.60 -9.22
N ILE A 17 -1.46 9.68 -9.70
CA ILE A 17 -0.55 10.80 -9.42
C ILE A 17 -1.14 12.12 -9.92
N GLU A 18 -1.72 12.16 -11.12
CA GLU A 18 -2.38 13.36 -11.66
C GLU A 18 -3.55 13.80 -10.77
N ILE A 19 -4.41 12.86 -10.35
CA ILE A 19 -5.54 13.11 -9.46
C ILE A 19 -5.08 13.64 -8.09
N LEU A 20 -3.95 13.13 -7.57
CA LEU A 20 -3.41 13.50 -6.27
C LEU A 20 -2.57 14.78 -6.30
N THR A 21 -1.98 15.15 -7.45
CA THR A 21 -1.14 16.34 -7.60
C THR A 21 -1.75 17.63 -7.02
N PRO A 22 -3.02 18.00 -7.29
CA PRO A 22 -3.60 19.20 -6.67
C PRO A 22 -3.71 19.10 -5.14
N LYS A 23 -3.95 17.91 -4.60
CA LYS A 23 -3.99 17.68 -3.15
C LYS A 23 -2.60 17.77 -2.53
N ILE A 24 -1.58 17.22 -3.19
CA ILE A 24 -0.17 17.29 -2.77
C ILE A 24 0.30 18.75 -2.74
N LYS A 25 0.02 19.52 -3.79
CA LYS A 25 0.33 20.96 -3.83
C LYS A 25 -0.36 21.71 -2.69
N LYS A 26 -1.64 21.42 -2.44
CA LYS A 26 -2.38 22.04 -1.33
C LYS A 26 -1.78 21.68 0.04
N SER A 27 -1.37 20.43 0.26
CA SER A 27 -0.76 20.01 1.54
C SER A 27 0.62 20.63 1.79
N LEU A 28 1.35 20.98 0.73
CA LEU A 28 2.66 21.62 0.81
C LEU A 28 2.60 23.16 0.82
N GLY A 29 1.40 23.75 0.83
CA GLY A 29 1.24 25.21 0.78
C GLY A 29 1.86 25.96 1.97
N ASN A 30 2.09 25.27 3.09
CA ASN A 30 2.76 25.83 4.28
C ASN A 30 4.27 25.56 4.30
N THR A 31 4.82 24.90 3.28
CA THR A 31 6.24 24.58 3.16
C THR A 31 6.97 25.65 2.37
N LYS A 32 8.26 25.85 2.62
CA LYS A 32 9.07 26.83 1.88
C LYS A 32 9.09 26.48 0.40
N LEU A 33 8.97 27.48 -0.47
CA LEU A 33 8.91 27.30 -1.93
C LEU A 33 10.07 26.46 -2.47
N GLN A 34 11.29 26.69 -1.96
CA GLN A 34 12.49 25.94 -2.33
C GLN A 34 12.37 24.42 -2.07
N ASP A 35 11.61 24.02 -1.04
CA ASP A 35 11.46 22.62 -0.63
C ASP A 35 10.19 21.99 -1.24
N GLN A 36 9.28 22.80 -1.79
CA GLN A 36 7.99 22.32 -2.32
C GLN A 36 8.13 21.47 -3.57
N GLU A 37 9.07 21.78 -4.46
CA GLU A 37 9.31 21.01 -5.68
C GLU A 37 9.89 19.63 -5.35
N ASP A 38 10.90 19.60 -4.49
CA ASP A 38 11.55 18.37 -4.03
C ASP A 38 10.55 17.45 -3.31
N LEU A 39 9.76 18.00 -2.38
CA LEU A 39 8.75 17.23 -1.65
C LEU A 39 7.63 16.71 -2.57
N GLN A 40 7.24 17.49 -3.59
CA GLN A 40 6.29 17.00 -4.59
C GLN A 40 6.84 15.80 -5.34
N GLN A 41 8.12 15.83 -5.74
CA GLN A 41 8.75 14.72 -6.45
C GLN A 41 8.92 13.49 -5.54
N GLU A 42 9.34 13.69 -4.30
CA GLU A 42 9.48 12.61 -3.32
C GLU A 42 8.14 11.89 -3.08
N ILE A 43 7.05 12.64 -2.90
CA ILE A 43 5.72 12.06 -2.69
C ILE A 43 5.27 11.24 -3.93
N LYS A 44 5.52 11.73 -5.14
CA LYS A 44 5.20 11.00 -6.37
C LYS A 44 6.00 9.70 -6.49
N LEU A 45 7.28 9.71 -6.16
CA LEU A 45 8.13 8.52 -6.14
C LEU A 45 7.62 7.49 -5.12
N LYS A 46 7.26 7.93 -3.91
CA LYS A 46 6.65 7.07 -2.88
C LYS A 46 5.35 6.41 -3.32
N ILE A 47 4.51 7.10 -4.11
CA ILE A 47 3.29 6.53 -4.67
C ILE A 47 3.62 5.39 -5.66
N LEU A 48 4.65 5.57 -6.49
CA LEU A 48 5.11 4.54 -7.43
C LEU A 48 5.69 3.32 -6.70
N GLU A 49 6.55 3.54 -5.69
CA GLU A 49 7.13 2.48 -4.87
C GLU A 49 6.07 1.69 -4.08
N SER A 50 4.99 2.37 -3.67
CA SER A 50 3.91 1.73 -2.93
C SER A 50 3.26 0.61 -3.73
N ARG A 51 3.31 0.64 -5.08
CA ARG A 51 2.87 -0.47 -5.94
C ARG A 51 3.55 -1.78 -5.58
N GLU A 52 4.88 -1.77 -5.45
CA GLU A 52 5.65 -2.99 -5.15
C GLU A 52 5.30 -3.52 -3.76
N LYS A 53 5.14 -2.60 -2.80
CA LYS A 53 4.72 -2.94 -1.43
C LYS A 53 3.31 -3.54 -1.40
N LEU A 54 2.37 -2.95 -2.14
CA LEU A 54 0.98 -3.42 -2.23
C LEU A 54 0.85 -4.74 -2.99
N GLN A 55 1.70 -5.01 -3.99
CA GLN A 55 1.73 -6.30 -4.69
C GLN A 55 2.22 -7.44 -3.79
N ASN A 56 3.12 -7.13 -2.85
CA ASN A 56 3.62 -8.09 -1.87
C ASN A 56 2.66 -8.28 -0.68
N LEU A 57 1.67 -7.39 -0.51
CA LEU A 57 0.55 -7.63 0.39
C LEU A 57 -0.37 -8.67 -0.27
N LYS A 58 -0.02 -9.95 -0.12
CA LYS A 58 -0.96 -11.03 -0.40
C LYS A 58 -2.00 -10.99 0.72
N PRO A 59 -3.26 -10.58 0.47
CA PRO A 59 -4.28 -10.69 1.49
C PRO A 59 -4.36 -12.17 1.87
N GLN A 60 -4.22 -12.44 3.16
CA GLN A 60 -4.48 -13.76 3.68
C GLN A 60 -5.95 -14.06 3.41
N ASP A 61 -6.22 -15.05 2.57
CA ASP A 61 -7.56 -15.54 2.35
C ASP A 61 -8.07 -16.22 3.64
N PHE A 62 -9.38 -16.40 3.72
CA PHE A 62 -10.00 -16.97 4.91
C PHE A 62 -9.42 -18.37 5.24
N GLU A 63 -9.08 -19.15 4.22
CA GLU A 63 -8.45 -20.46 4.37
C GLU A 63 -7.02 -20.35 4.93
N GLY A 64 -6.20 -19.44 4.40
CA GLY A 64 -4.88 -19.14 4.94
C GLY A 64 -4.94 -18.61 6.37
N PHE A 65 -5.97 -17.84 6.71
CA PHE A 65 -6.24 -17.39 8.08
C PHE A 65 -6.58 -18.54 9.01
N LEU A 66 -7.51 -19.40 8.62
CA LEU A 66 -7.90 -20.59 9.40
C LEU A 66 -6.70 -21.51 9.65
N ALA A 67 -5.86 -21.75 8.63
CA ALA A 67 -4.68 -22.60 8.78
C ALA A 67 -3.71 -22.04 9.84
N GLN A 68 -3.40 -20.74 9.78
CA GLN A 68 -2.53 -20.10 10.78
C GLN A 68 -3.17 -20.07 12.17
N PHE A 69 -4.48 -19.83 12.25
CA PHE A 69 -5.22 -19.80 13.51
C PHE A 69 -5.21 -21.16 14.20
N ILE A 70 -5.45 -22.24 13.45
CA ILE A 70 -5.41 -23.62 13.98
C ILE A 70 -3.99 -23.98 14.41
N GLN A 71 -2.97 -23.62 13.63
CA GLN A 71 -1.57 -23.88 13.97
C GLN A 71 -1.15 -23.17 15.26
N SER A 72 -1.51 -21.89 15.41
CA SER A 72 -1.27 -21.12 16.64
C SER A 72 -1.94 -21.75 17.88
N LYS A 73 -3.06 -22.45 17.73
CA LYS A 73 -3.73 -23.16 18.83
C LYS A 73 -3.06 -24.47 19.20
N ASN A 74 -2.52 -25.18 18.22
CA ASN A 74 -1.81 -26.44 18.45
C ASN A 74 -0.46 -26.21 19.16
N ASP A 75 0.25 -25.14 18.81
CA ASP A 75 1.51 -24.77 19.47
C ASP A 75 1.29 -24.48 20.97
N ILE A 76 0.15 -23.90 21.35
CA ILE A 76 -0.19 -23.64 22.77
C ILE A 76 -0.45 -24.95 23.55
N ILE A 77 -0.89 -26.01 22.88
CA ILE A 77 -1.19 -27.30 23.51
C ILE A 77 0.10 -28.12 23.75
N ASP A 78 1.11 -27.97 22.89
CA ASP A 78 2.39 -28.68 23.02
C ASP A 78 3.33 -28.07 24.08
N PHE A 79 3.16 -26.80 24.48
CA PHE A 79 3.86 -26.22 25.63
C PHE A 79 3.25 -26.61 27.00
N GLY A 80 2.12 -27.33 27.00
CA GLY A 80 1.40 -27.77 28.20
C GLY A 80 1.62 -29.22 28.61
N LYS A 81 2.62 -29.91 28.01
CA LYS A 81 3.04 -31.27 28.39
C LYS A 81 4.48 -31.28 28.90
#